data_AF-A0A6P2FKN1-F1
#
_entry.id   AF-A0A6P2FKN1-F1
#
_cell.length_a   1.000
_cell.length_b   1.000
_cell.length_c   1.000
_cell.angle_alpha   90.00
_cell.angle_beta   90.00
_cell.angle_gamma   90.00
#
_symmetry.space_group_name_H-M   'P 1'
#
loop_
_entity.id
_entity.type
_entity.pdbx_description
1 polymer ?
#
loop_
_entity_poly.entity_id
_entity_poly.type
_entity_poly.pdbx_seq_one_letter_code
_entity_poly.pdbx_strand_id
1 'polypeptide(L)'
;MPIPERRLQRTLRTVFGLQALRPGQRQVIDRVLAGRSTLAVMPTGAGKSLCYQLPAVLLEGCTVVVSPLIALMKDQCEKLQSLGIPAVQFNSHVEADEIHASEEAVRDGSARLVFATPERLADAEFAALLRGRTISLLVVDEAHCISQWGHDFRPAFLGIGTVAKDIGDPPVLALTATANSEVAADIMEKLGIPKAGWIDTGTYRPNLHFAVEQHAREDERLQRTLALVGAAKGSGIVYTATVKAAEAVYEALRSEGESVGLYHGRRNADERREAQDDFMADRLRVMVATNAFGMGIDKPDIRFVLHYQMPSGLDAYYQESGRAGRDGAPSACTLLFLRRDRALQQFFLTGRYPTEEELDALLRALERDPPHANGQTMEDLKDRTGLPQNKLKAAVGLLRNRRILGVDREGGVRLLRADLGADEMRELLDGYRRKREQDHETLERMVFYAQSGQCRWQVLLAYLEEEAPQERCGNCDNCRRIAQHEAAMAASSAVDNESPKLRHPARPRMPPPAFVARQPVRVKRYGEGSVVSADALSITIEFADGSRRCFQPDFVQPIVSRRSAGRASRPSAATG
;
A
#
# COMPACT_ATOMS: atom_id res chain seq x y z
N MET A 1 8.85 -36.83 -10.01
CA MET A 1 7.65 -37.34 -10.72
C MET A 1 6.46 -36.43 -10.40
N PRO A 2 5.55 -36.17 -11.35
CA PRO A 2 4.37 -35.35 -11.07
C PRO A 2 3.53 -35.98 -9.95
N ILE A 3 3.11 -35.18 -8.97
CA ILE A 3 2.25 -35.64 -7.88
C ILE A 3 0.88 -36.02 -8.46
N PRO A 4 0.38 -37.26 -8.25
CA PRO A 4 -0.92 -37.65 -8.78
C PRO A 4 -2.05 -36.77 -8.22
N GLU A 5 -3.00 -36.38 -9.07
CA GLU A 5 -4.15 -35.54 -8.69
C GLU A 5 -4.91 -36.08 -7.46
N ARG A 6 -5.09 -37.41 -7.40
CA ARG A 6 -5.76 -38.07 -6.28
C ARG A 6 -5.02 -37.85 -4.96
N ARG A 7 -3.69 -37.79 -4.97
CA ARG A 7 -2.87 -37.54 -3.77
C ARG A 7 -3.07 -36.09 -3.31
N LEU A 8 -3.03 -35.12 -4.23
CA LEU A 8 -3.28 -33.71 -3.93
C LEU A 8 -4.67 -33.50 -3.31
N GLN A 9 -5.72 -34.01 -3.95
CA GLN A 9 -7.10 -33.87 -3.46
C GLN A 9 -7.31 -34.55 -2.11
N ARG A 10 -6.70 -35.72 -1.90
CA ARG A 10 -6.75 -36.42 -0.61
C ARG A 10 -6.11 -35.56 0.48
N THR A 11 -4.89 -35.06 0.27
CA THR A 11 -4.20 -34.21 1.26
C THR A 11 -5.00 -32.94 1.57
N LEU A 12 -5.57 -32.29 0.53
CA LEU A 12 -6.40 -31.10 0.71
C LEU A 12 -7.60 -31.37 1.65
N ARG A 13 -8.27 -32.50 1.49
CA ARG A 13 -9.43 -32.89 2.31
C ARG A 13 -9.03 -33.38 3.70
N THR A 14 -8.07 -34.29 3.80
CA THR A 14 -7.76 -34.99 5.06
C THR A 14 -6.89 -34.17 6.00
N VAL A 15 -6.00 -33.34 5.46
CA VAL A 15 -5.07 -32.53 6.27
C VAL A 15 -5.62 -31.13 6.48
N PHE A 16 -6.08 -30.47 5.40
CA PHE A 16 -6.51 -29.07 5.49
C PHE A 16 -8.03 -28.90 5.66
N GLY A 17 -8.83 -29.98 5.58
CA GLY A 17 -10.28 -29.92 5.71
C GLY A 17 -10.98 -29.19 4.55
N LEU A 18 -10.29 -28.96 3.43
CA LEU A 18 -10.80 -28.16 2.31
C LEU A 18 -11.36 -29.05 1.20
N GLN A 19 -12.51 -28.68 0.65
CA GLN A 19 -13.17 -29.43 -0.42
C GLN A 19 -12.59 -29.15 -1.80
N ALA A 20 -12.15 -27.91 -2.03
CA ALA A 20 -11.63 -27.42 -3.30
C ALA A 20 -10.64 -26.28 -3.09
N LEU A 21 -9.76 -26.08 -4.07
CA LEU A 21 -8.88 -24.92 -4.15
C LEU A 21 -9.68 -23.70 -4.60
N ARG A 22 -9.30 -22.52 -4.10
CA ARG A 22 -9.80 -21.23 -4.59
C ARG A 22 -9.24 -20.95 -5.99
N PRO A 23 -9.90 -20.07 -6.79
CA PRO A 23 -9.37 -19.62 -8.07
C PRO A 23 -7.91 -19.13 -7.95
N GLY A 24 -7.09 -19.43 -8.96
CA GLY A 24 -5.68 -19.05 -9.00
C GLY A 24 -4.71 -19.94 -8.20
N GLN A 25 -5.13 -20.51 -7.06
CA GLN A 25 -4.25 -21.34 -6.22
C GLN A 25 -3.67 -22.54 -6.97
N ARG A 26 -4.49 -23.20 -7.79
CA ARG A 26 -4.09 -24.40 -8.55
C ARG A 26 -2.90 -24.12 -9.47
N GLN A 27 -2.92 -22.99 -10.18
CA GLN A 27 -1.86 -22.60 -11.11
C GLN A 27 -0.52 -22.42 -10.40
N VAL A 28 -0.55 -21.80 -9.21
CA VAL A 28 0.64 -21.62 -8.37
C VAL A 28 1.16 -22.97 -7.85
N ILE A 29 0.27 -23.77 -7.26
CA ILE A 29 0.62 -25.08 -6.66
C ILE A 29 1.21 -26.02 -7.71
N ASP A 30 0.62 -26.11 -8.91
CA ASP A 30 1.12 -27.00 -9.97
C ASP A 30 2.52 -26.61 -10.47
N ARG A 31 2.84 -25.31 -10.52
CA ARG A 31 4.18 -24.84 -10.86
C ARG A 31 5.20 -25.19 -9.78
N VAL A 32 4.85 -24.94 -8.53
CA VAL A 32 5.69 -25.22 -7.37
C VAL A 32 5.97 -26.72 -7.27
N LEU A 33 4.95 -27.58 -7.41
CA LEU A 33 5.10 -29.03 -7.42
C LEU A 33 5.94 -29.55 -8.61
N ALA A 34 6.00 -28.78 -9.69
CA ALA A 34 6.87 -29.05 -10.84
C ALA A 34 8.31 -28.50 -10.65
N GLY A 35 8.65 -27.98 -9.47
CA GLY A 35 9.98 -27.44 -9.16
C GLY A 35 10.29 -26.12 -9.85
N ARG A 36 9.28 -25.35 -10.25
CA ARG A 36 9.45 -24.09 -10.98
C ARG A 36 9.26 -22.88 -10.08
N SER A 37 10.30 -22.04 -9.97
CA SER A 37 10.22 -20.77 -9.26
C SER A 37 9.11 -19.88 -9.82
N THR A 38 8.38 -19.22 -8.92
CA THR A 38 7.11 -18.56 -9.21
C THR A 38 6.95 -17.31 -8.34
N LEU A 39 6.57 -16.19 -8.96
CA LEU A 39 6.02 -15.02 -8.27
C LEU A 39 4.50 -15.09 -8.40
N ALA A 40 3.81 -15.18 -7.28
CA ALA A 40 2.36 -15.20 -7.22
C ALA A 40 1.84 -13.90 -6.58
N VAL A 41 1.25 -13.05 -7.43
CA VAL A 41 0.49 -11.86 -7.02
C VAL A 41 -0.96 -12.30 -6.83
N MET A 42 -1.40 -12.33 -5.58
CA MET A 42 -2.73 -12.86 -5.21
C MET A 42 -3.38 -11.98 -4.17
N PRO A 43 -4.69 -11.66 -4.29
CA PRO A 43 -5.34 -10.71 -3.42
C PRO A 43 -5.31 -11.15 -1.96
N THR A 44 -5.53 -10.20 -1.06
CA THR A 44 -5.77 -10.50 0.35
C THR A 44 -6.95 -11.47 0.46
N GLY A 45 -6.82 -12.48 1.33
CA GLY A 45 -7.84 -13.54 1.44
C GLY A 45 -7.85 -14.58 0.33
N ALA A 46 -6.97 -14.53 -0.69
CA ALA A 46 -6.89 -15.59 -1.72
C ALA A 46 -6.41 -16.96 -1.19
N GLY A 47 -5.98 -17.02 0.07
CA GLY A 47 -5.41 -18.23 0.67
C GLY A 47 -3.98 -18.51 0.20
N LYS A 48 -3.15 -17.46 0.13
CA LYS A 48 -1.73 -17.54 -0.28
C LYS A 48 -0.94 -18.62 0.48
N SER A 49 -1.21 -18.78 1.78
CA SER A 49 -0.48 -19.76 2.60
C SER A 49 -0.64 -21.19 2.10
N LEU A 50 -1.82 -21.56 1.60
CA LEU A 50 -2.06 -22.91 1.07
C LEU A 50 -1.16 -23.21 -0.15
N CYS A 51 -0.76 -22.19 -0.91
CA CYS A 51 0.09 -22.32 -2.08
C CYS A 51 1.50 -22.84 -1.76
N TYR A 52 1.97 -22.70 -0.51
CA TYR A 52 3.21 -23.36 -0.06
C TYR A 52 2.96 -24.49 0.95
N GLN A 53 1.93 -24.40 1.79
CA GLN A 53 1.65 -25.42 2.80
C GLN A 53 1.29 -26.76 2.16
N LEU A 54 0.48 -26.76 1.09
CA LEU A 54 0.12 -28.00 0.41
C LEU A 54 1.34 -28.64 -0.29
N PRO A 55 2.15 -27.90 -1.08
CA PRO A 55 3.43 -28.42 -1.58
C PRO A 55 4.37 -28.91 -0.48
N ALA A 56 4.48 -28.21 0.64
CA ALA A 56 5.33 -28.61 1.76
C ALA A 56 4.94 -29.96 2.38
N VAL A 57 3.69 -30.39 2.26
CA VAL A 57 3.25 -31.73 2.70
C VAL A 57 3.45 -32.79 1.60
N LEU A 58 3.47 -32.39 0.33
CA LEU A 58 3.53 -33.31 -0.81
C LEU A 58 4.94 -33.61 -1.31
N LEU A 59 5.85 -32.64 -1.24
CA LEU A 59 7.25 -32.74 -1.66
C LEU A 59 8.07 -33.45 -0.59
N GLU A 60 9.19 -34.08 -0.96
CA GLU A 60 10.16 -34.60 0.02
C GLU A 60 11.17 -33.51 0.40
N GLY A 61 11.64 -33.51 1.64
CA GLY A 61 12.50 -32.42 2.16
C GLY A 61 11.73 -31.35 2.94
N CYS A 62 12.41 -30.26 3.26
CA CYS A 62 11.91 -29.17 4.11
C CYS A 62 11.54 -27.94 3.28
N THR A 63 10.45 -27.27 3.65
CA THR A 63 10.09 -25.94 3.10
C THR A 63 10.52 -24.85 4.07
N VAL A 64 11.31 -23.89 3.60
CA VAL A 64 11.70 -22.70 4.39
C VAL A 64 10.77 -21.55 4.02
N VAL A 65 10.16 -20.90 5.00
CA VAL A 65 9.24 -19.77 4.82
C VAL A 65 9.84 -18.52 5.46
N VAL A 66 10.16 -17.53 4.64
CA VAL A 66 10.67 -16.24 5.06
C VAL A 66 9.50 -15.25 5.12
N SER A 67 9.22 -14.70 6.29
CA SER A 67 8.14 -13.73 6.48
C SER A 67 8.61 -12.58 7.38
N PRO A 68 8.20 -11.32 7.11
CA PRO A 68 8.59 -10.18 7.96
C PRO A 68 7.87 -10.15 9.31
N LEU A 69 6.92 -11.07 9.54
CA LEU A 69 5.87 -10.93 10.54
C LEU A 69 5.90 -12.06 11.54
N ILE A 70 6.60 -11.84 12.66
CA ILE A 70 6.76 -12.81 13.74
C ILE A 70 5.41 -13.32 14.25
N ALA A 71 4.43 -12.43 14.44
CA ALA A 71 3.09 -12.81 14.90
C ALA A 71 2.39 -13.77 13.91
N LEU A 72 2.44 -13.47 12.61
CA LEU A 72 1.88 -14.35 11.58
C LEU A 72 2.61 -15.69 11.52
N MET A 73 3.94 -15.69 11.63
CA MET A 73 4.73 -16.92 11.67
C MET A 73 4.28 -17.83 12.82
N LYS A 74 4.07 -17.27 14.01
CA LYS A 74 3.56 -18.00 15.17
C LYS A 74 2.19 -18.61 14.90
N ASP A 75 1.22 -17.80 14.46
CA ASP A 75 -0.14 -18.28 14.19
C ASP A 75 -0.17 -19.38 13.10
N GLN A 76 0.64 -19.24 12.05
CA GLN A 76 0.75 -20.27 11.00
C GLN A 76 1.43 -21.53 11.53
N CYS A 77 2.47 -21.40 12.35
CA CYS A 77 3.18 -22.53 12.96
C CYS A 77 2.25 -23.34 13.88
N GLU A 78 1.56 -22.68 14.81
CA GLU A 78 0.60 -23.31 15.73
C GLU A 78 -0.54 -24.00 14.97
N LYS A 79 -1.07 -23.35 13.93
CA LYS A 79 -2.10 -23.95 13.06
C LYS A 79 -1.58 -25.22 12.38
N LEU A 80 -0.37 -25.20 11.80
CA LEU A 80 0.22 -26.37 11.15
C LEU A 80 0.47 -27.51 12.14
N GLN A 81 0.97 -27.19 13.34
CA GLN A 81 1.18 -28.16 14.42
C GLN A 81 -0.15 -28.80 14.87
N SER A 82 -1.23 -28.01 14.98
CA SER A 82 -2.56 -28.53 15.30
C SER A 82 -3.13 -29.50 14.24
N LEU A 83 -2.66 -29.39 12.99
CA LEU A 83 -2.96 -30.30 11.88
C LEU A 83 -2.00 -31.50 11.84
N GLY A 84 -1.09 -31.64 12.80
CA GLY A 84 -0.08 -32.70 12.86
C GLY A 84 1.07 -32.51 11.87
N ILE A 85 1.27 -31.30 11.34
CA ILE A 85 2.38 -30.98 10.44
C ILE A 85 3.56 -30.44 11.29
N PRO A 86 4.73 -31.08 11.27
CA PRO A 86 5.91 -30.59 11.99
C PRO A 86 6.39 -29.24 11.43
N ALA A 87 5.99 -28.16 12.10
CA ALA A 87 6.43 -26.80 11.79
C ALA A 87 7.22 -26.24 12.97
N VAL A 88 8.30 -25.53 12.67
CA VAL A 88 9.15 -24.84 13.65
C VAL A 88 9.35 -23.38 13.25
N GLN A 89 9.69 -22.53 14.20
CA GLN A 89 9.87 -21.10 13.97
C GLN A 89 11.18 -20.60 14.61
N PHE A 90 11.85 -19.68 13.91
CA PHE A 90 13.07 -19.03 14.38
C PHE A 90 12.88 -17.51 14.37
N ASN A 91 12.71 -16.94 15.56
CA ASN A 91 12.61 -15.50 15.77
C ASN A 91 13.12 -15.11 17.17
N SER A 92 13.30 -13.81 17.41
CA SER A 92 13.89 -13.29 18.65
C SER A 92 12.99 -13.40 19.90
N HIS A 93 11.76 -13.91 19.78
CA HIS A 93 10.80 -14.04 20.87
C HIS A 93 10.58 -15.50 21.31
N VAL A 94 11.37 -16.43 20.77
CA VAL A 94 11.33 -17.86 21.14
C VAL A 94 12.36 -18.10 22.24
N GLU A 95 11.97 -18.82 23.28
CA GLU A 95 12.86 -19.17 24.40
C GLU A 95 14.01 -20.09 23.93
N ALA A 96 15.16 -20.02 24.62
CA ALA A 96 16.38 -20.70 24.19
C ALA A 96 16.20 -22.23 24.03
N ASP A 97 15.43 -22.86 24.92
CA ASP A 97 15.15 -24.30 24.88
C ASP A 97 14.30 -24.69 23.66
N GLU A 98 13.31 -23.86 23.30
CA GLU A 98 12.44 -24.08 22.14
C GLU A 98 13.19 -23.83 20.83
N ILE A 99 14.13 -22.87 20.80
CA ILE A 99 15.08 -22.72 19.69
C ILE A 99 15.92 -23.98 19.55
N HIS A 100 16.47 -24.52 20.65
CA HIS A 100 17.31 -25.71 20.61
C HIS A 100 16.56 -26.93 20.06
N ALA A 101 15.32 -27.15 20.51
CA ALA A 101 14.45 -28.20 20.00
C ALA A 101 14.11 -27.99 18.51
N SER A 102 13.89 -26.74 18.10
CA SER A 102 13.66 -26.39 16.69
C SER A 102 14.89 -26.67 15.83
N GLU A 103 16.09 -26.37 16.33
CA GLU A 103 17.34 -26.69 15.63
C GLU A 103 17.54 -28.20 15.50
N GLU A 104 17.26 -28.97 16.55
CA GLU A 104 17.33 -30.43 16.52
C GLU A 104 16.36 -31.02 15.49
N ALA A 105 15.12 -30.53 15.43
CA ALA A 105 14.13 -30.95 14.45
C ALA A 105 14.56 -30.63 12.99
N VAL A 106 15.33 -29.56 12.79
CA VAL A 106 15.94 -29.29 11.48
C VAL A 106 17.13 -30.23 11.25
N ARG A 107 17.94 -30.53 12.28
CA ARG A 107 19.12 -31.41 12.19
C ARG A 107 18.78 -32.90 12.02
N ASP A 108 17.62 -33.36 12.44
CA ASP A 108 17.20 -34.75 12.22
C ASP A 108 16.31 -34.90 10.97
N GLY A 109 15.83 -33.78 10.41
CA GLY A 109 14.97 -33.75 9.23
C GLY A 109 13.49 -34.00 9.54
N SER A 110 13.09 -33.98 10.81
CA SER A 110 11.68 -34.09 11.23
C SER A 110 10.88 -32.82 10.93
N ALA A 111 11.52 -31.65 10.88
CA ALA A 111 10.88 -30.39 10.48
C ALA A 111 10.45 -30.39 9.00
N ARG A 112 9.16 -30.20 8.76
CA ARG A 112 8.56 -30.09 7.41
C ARG A 112 8.48 -28.65 6.92
N LEU A 113 8.18 -27.73 7.84
CA LEU A 113 8.17 -26.29 7.58
C LEU A 113 9.03 -25.56 8.60
N VAL A 114 9.88 -24.65 8.12
CA VAL A 114 10.74 -23.80 8.94
C VAL A 114 10.40 -22.35 8.66
N PHE A 115 9.80 -21.66 9.62
CA PHE A 115 9.54 -20.22 9.53
C PHE A 115 10.74 -19.43 10.06
N ALA A 116 11.22 -18.45 9.30
CA ALA A 116 12.29 -17.55 9.73
C ALA A 116 12.00 -16.10 9.32
N THR A 117 12.51 -15.14 10.10
CA THR A 117 12.56 -13.75 9.65
C THR A 117 13.68 -13.56 8.61
N PRO A 118 13.63 -12.52 7.77
CA PRO A 118 14.71 -12.23 6.82
C PRO A 118 16.06 -12.01 7.52
N GLU A 119 16.06 -11.36 8.69
CA GLU A 119 17.27 -11.13 9.49
C GLU A 119 17.85 -12.45 10.00
N ARG A 120 17.00 -13.38 10.45
CA ARG A 120 17.44 -14.70 10.91
C ARG A 120 17.93 -15.56 9.76
N LEU A 121 17.32 -15.47 8.57
CA LEU A 121 17.80 -16.18 7.39
C LEU A 121 19.21 -15.73 6.98
N ALA A 122 19.55 -14.45 7.18
CA ALA A 122 20.86 -13.89 6.89
C ALA A 122 21.94 -14.27 7.92
N ASP A 123 21.57 -14.89 9.04
CA ASP A 123 22.50 -15.38 10.05
C ASP A 123 23.30 -16.60 9.54
N ALA A 124 24.62 -16.56 9.71
CA ALA A 124 25.52 -17.56 9.12
C ALA A 124 25.37 -18.95 9.78
N GLU A 125 25.09 -18.98 11.08
CA GLU A 125 24.87 -20.23 11.83
C GLU A 125 23.56 -20.88 11.40
N PHE A 126 22.49 -20.08 11.31
CA PHE A 126 21.20 -20.55 10.81
C PHE A 126 21.27 -21.02 9.35
N ALA A 127 21.96 -20.28 8.47
CA ALA A 127 22.17 -20.73 7.10
C ALA A 127 22.94 -22.06 7.06
N ALA A 128 23.96 -22.24 7.90
CA ALA A 128 24.71 -23.49 8.00
C ALA A 128 23.86 -24.69 8.44
N LEU A 129 22.92 -24.47 9.37
CA LEU A 129 21.93 -25.48 9.78
C LEU A 129 21.11 -26.00 8.58
N LEU A 130 20.76 -25.10 7.64
CA LEU A 130 19.98 -25.44 6.44
C LEU A 130 20.81 -26.12 5.34
N ARG A 131 22.10 -25.79 5.17
CA ARG A 131 22.95 -26.35 4.08
C ARG A 131 23.04 -27.87 4.09
N GLY A 132 22.90 -28.50 5.26
CA GLY A 132 22.92 -29.96 5.42
C GLY A 132 21.60 -30.66 5.09
N ARG A 133 20.58 -29.95 4.59
CA ARG A 133 19.23 -30.46 4.39
C ARG A 133 18.79 -30.35 2.94
N THR A 134 17.89 -31.25 2.54
CA THR A 134 17.16 -31.11 1.29
C THR A 134 16.05 -30.08 1.47
N ILE A 135 16.28 -28.86 0.99
CA ILE A 135 15.25 -27.82 0.94
C ILE A 135 14.45 -27.99 -0.35
N SER A 136 13.15 -28.31 -0.22
CA SER A 136 12.27 -28.56 -1.37
C SER A 136 11.68 -27.29 -1.97
N LEU A 137 11.58 -26.23 -1.16
CA LEU A 137 10.96 -24.97 -1.51
C LEU A 137 11.45 -23.87 -0.57
N LEU A 138 11.86 -22.74 -1.14
CA LEU A 138 12.05 -21.49 -0.41
C LEU A 138 10.88 -20.57 -0.69
N VAL A 139 10.17 -20.15 0.34
CA VAL A 139 9.02 -19.25 0.25
C VAL A 139 9.42 -17.89 0.76
N VAL A 140 9.10 -16.85 0.00
CA VAL A 140 9.24 -15.46 0.42
C VAL A 140 7.85 -14.84 0.49
N ASP A 141 7.32 -14.71 1.70
CA ASP A 141 6.04 -14.07 1.97
C ASP A 141 6.20 -12.54 2.06
N GLU A 142 5.16 -11.81 1.69
CA GLU A 142 5.20 -10.34 1.51
C GLU A 142 6.40 -9.89 0.66
N ALA A 143 6.61 -10.56 -0.49
CA ALA A 143 7.77 -10.38 -1.34
C ALA A 143 7.95 -8.94 -1.86
N HIS A 144 6.91 -8.09 -1.82
CA HIS A 144 7.03 -6.67 -2.11
C HIS A 144 8.06 -5.95 -1.22
N CYS A 145 8.36 -6.47 -0.03
CA CYS A 145 9.39 -5.94 0.87
C CYS A 145 10.81 -5.99 0.27
N ILE A 146 11.07 -6.85 -0.72
CA ILE A 146 12.34 -6.91 -1.46
C ILE A 146 12.55 -5.65 -2.32
N SER A 147 11.45 -5.10 -2.86
CA SER A 147 11.51 -4.02 -3.81
C SER A 147 11.60 -2.67 -3.12
N GLN A 148 12.53 -1.83 -3.57
CA GLN A 148 12.63 -0.44 -3.07
C GLN A 148 11.43 0.39 -3.49
N TRP A 149 10.79 -0.01 -4.60
CA TRP A 149 9.55 0.54 -5.14
C TRP A 149 8.31 0.00 -4.43
N GLY A 150 8.45 -1.00 -3.56
CA GLY A 150 7.38 -1.52 -2.74
C GLY A 150 7.06 -0.60 -1.56
N HIS A 151 5.80 -0.64 -1.11
CA HIS A 151 5.28 0.21 -0.04
C HIS A 151 5.88 -0.08 1.36
N ASP A 152 6.52 -1.24 1.58
CA ASP A 152 7.20 -1.62 2.83
C ASP A 152 8.60 -2.24 2.57
N PHE A 153 9.46 -1.53 1.84
CA PHE A 153 10.84 -1.98 1.59
C PHE A 153 11.63 -2.31 2.87
N ARG A 154 12.23 -3.50 2.93
CA ARG A 154 13.05 -3.97 4.05
C ARG A 154 14.41 -4.47 3.56
N PRO A 155 15.53 -3.80 3.94
CA PRO A 155 16.87 -4.18 3.48
C PRO A 155 17.26 -5.64 3.73
N ALA A 156 16.79 -6.26 4.82
CA ALA A 156 17.09 -7.65 5.17
C ALA A 156 16.61 -8.67 4.10
N PHE A 157 15.60 -8.31 3.29
CA PHE A 157 15.12 -9.16 2.20
C PHE A 157 16.09 -9.27 1.02
N LEU A 158 16.99 -8.29 0.85
CA LEU A 158 17.94 -8.29 -0.29
C LEU A 158 18.93 -9.46 -0.23
N GLY A 159 19.20 -10.00 0.96
CA GLY A 159 20.11 -11.14 1.16
C GLY A 159 19.52 -12.50 0.78
N ILE A 160 18.18 -12.60 0.61
CA ILE A 160 17.50 -13.89 0.44
C ILE A 160 17.98 -14.64 -0.80
N GLY A 161 18.19 -13.95 -1.92
CA GLY A 161 18.67 -14.59 -3.16
C GLY A 161 20.08 -15.18 -3.03
N THR A 162 20.94 -14.59 -2.20
CA THR A 162 22.26 -15.14 -1.89
C THR A 162 22.13 -16.39 -1.02
N VAL A 163 21.33 -16.31 0.05
CA VAL A 163 21.12 -17.46 0.94
C VAL A 163 20.48 -18.64 0.21
N ALA A 164 19.57 -18.38 -0.74
CA ALA A 164 18.96 -19.41 -1.57
C ALA A 164 20.02 -20.28 -2.27
N LYS A 165 21.05 -19.65 -2.87
CA LYS A 165 22.16 -20.36 -3.51
C LYS A 165 22.97 -21.17 -2.51
N ASP A 166 23.21 -20.63 -1.31
CA ASP A 166 23.98 -21.29 -0.27
C ASP A 166 23.29 -22.54 0.30
N ILE A 167 21.96 -22.59 0.29
CA ILE A 167 21.16 -23.72 0.79
C ILE A 167 20.75 -24.73 -0.31
N GLY A 168 21.45 -24.71 -1.45
CA GLY A 168 21.26 -25.69 -2.53
C GLY A 168 20.36 -25.22 -3.68
N ASP A 169 20.10 -23.91 -3.79
CA ASP A 169 19.31 -23.26 -4.85
C ASP A 169 17.92 -23.88 -5.07
N PRO A 170 17.09 -24.01 -4.02
CA PRO A 170 15.76 -24.59 -4.13
C PRO A 170 14.84 -23.71 -4.99
N PRO A 171 13.75 -24.28 -5.57
CA PRO A 171 12.71 -23.49 -6.20
C PRO A 171 12.19 -22.41 -5.26
N VAL A 172 11.99 -21.20 -5.77
CA VAL A 172 11.54 -20.04 -4.99
C VAL A 172 10.07 -19.73 -5.28
N LEU A 173 9.24 -19.65 -4.25
CA LEU A 173 7.89 -19.12 -4.33
C LEU A 173 7.82 -17.77 -3.62
N ALA A 174 7.70 -16.70 -4.40
CA ALA A 174 7.44 -15.36 -3.88
C ALA A 174 5.93 -15.08 -3.86
N LEU A 175 5.41 -14.58 -2.74
CA LEU A 175 3.98 -14.30 -2.53
C LEU A 175 3.80 -12.85 -2.12
N THR A 176 2.86 -12.15 -2.75
CA THR A 176 2.47 -10.79 -2.33
C THR A 176 1.00 -10.52 -2.65
N ALA A 177 0.40 -9.60 -1.90
CA ALA A 177 -0.95 -9.10 -2.19
C ALA A 177 -0.98 -8.03 -3.28
N THR A 178 0.05 -7.21 -3.35
CA THR A 178 0.16 -6.09 -4.27
C THR A 178 1.57 -6.07 -4.87
N ALA A 179 1.63 -5.93 -6.20
CA ALA A 179 2.84 -5.65 -6.95
C ALA A 179 2.43 -5.17 -8.35
N ASN A 180 2.78 -3.94 -8.71
CA ASN A 180 2.70 -3.47 -10.09
C ASN A 180 3.84 -4.09 -10.92
N SER A 181 3.88 -3.81 -12.23
CA SER A 181 4.86 -4.40 -13.15
C SER A 181 6.32 -4.11 -12.73
N GLU A 182 6.60 -2.92 -12.20
CA GLU A 182 7.94 -2.53 -11.75
C GLU A 182 8.36 -3.31 -10.49
N VAL A 183 7.49 -3.36 -9.48
CA VAL A 183 7.74 -4.14 -8.25
C VAL A 183 7.87 -5.63 -8.57
N ALA A 184 7.01 -6.17 -9.43
CA ALA A 184 7.06 -7.57 -9.83
C ALA A 184 8.36 -7.91 -10.57
N ALA A 185 8.80 -7.06 -11.50
CA ALA A 185 10.07 -7.25 -12.21
C ALA A 185 11.27 -7.25 -11.25
N ASP A 186 11.31 -6.31 -10.30
CA ASP A 186 12.38 -6.19 -9.32
C ASP A 186 12.43 -7.39 -8.34
N ILE A 187 11.27 -7.90 -7.89
CA ILE A 187 11.20 -9.14 -7.09
C ILE A 187 11.75 -10.32 -7.90
N MET A 188 11.32 -10.46 -9.15
CA MET A 188 11.72 -11.58 -10.00
C MET A 188 13.22 -11.59 -10.26
N GLU A 189 13.80 -10.42 -10.57
CA GLU A 189 15.24 -10.27 -10.78
C GLU A 189 16.03 -10.69 -9.54
N LYS A 190 15.69 -10.14 -8.36
CA LYS A 190 16.43 -10.38 -7.11
C LYS A 190 16.31 -11.81 -6.59
N LEU A 191 15.22 -12.51 -6.90
CA LEU A 191 14.98 -13.90 -6.51
C LEU A 191 15.29 -14.92 -7.62
N GLY A 192 15.77 -14.48 -8.79
CA GLY A 192 16.06 -15.38 -9.92
C GLY A 192 14.82 -16.09 -10.48
N ILE A 193 13.64 -15.46 -10.37
CA ILE A 193 12.39 -16.01 -10.90
C ILE A 193 12.29 -15.66 -12.40
N PRO A 194 12.13 -16.64 -13.30
CA PRO A 194 12.00 -16.35 -14.72
C PRO A 194 10.68 -15.61 -15.01
N LYS A 195 10.64 -14.78 -16.07
CA LYS A 195 9.43 -14.03 -16.47
C LYS A 195 8.18 -14.91 -16.64
N ALA A 196 8.36 -16.14 -17.16
CA ALA A 196 7.27 -17.13 -17.28
C ALA A 196 6.77 -17.68 -15.93
N GLY A 197 7.38 -17.28 -14.82
CA GLY A 197 7.02 -17.59 -13.44
C GLY A 197 6.15 -16.54 -12.77
N TRP A 198 5.83 -15.44 -13.44
CA TRP A 198 4.84 -14.49 -12.93
C TRP A 198 3.43 -15.04 -13.12
N ILE A 199 2.71 -15.21 -12.02
CA ILE A 199 1.28 -15.45 -11.97
C ILE A 199 0.62 -14.28 -11.27
N ASP A 200 -0.31 -13.65 -11.96
CA ASP A 200 -1.24 -12.69 -11.38
C ASP A 200 -2.64 -13.29 -11.43
N THR A 201 -3.30 -13.36 -10.27
CA THR A 201 -4.65 -13.91 -10.13
C THR A 201 -5.73 -12.83 -10.06
N GLY A 202 -5.33 -11.56 -10.20
CA GLY A 202 -6.19 -10.39 -10.14
C GLY A 202 -6.54 -9.98 -8.72
N THR A 203 -6.77 -8.69 -8.52
CA THR A 203 -6.95 -8.05 -7.21
C THR A 203 -8.41 -7.72 -6.92
N TYR A 204 -9.29 -7.88 -7.91
CA TYR A 204 -10.71 -7.59 -7.80
C TYR A 204 -11.45 -8.54 -6.83
N ARG A 205 -12.16 -7.97 -5.86
CA ARG A 205 -12.95 -8.69 -4.86
C ARG A 205 -14.40 -8.20 -4.85
N PRO A 206 -15.33 -8.83 -5.60
CA PRO A 206 -16.68 -8.31 -5.79
C PRO A 206 -17.50 -8.19 -4.50
N ASN A 207 -17.10 -8.91 -3.44
CA ASN A 207 -17.74 -8.87 -2.14
C ASN A 207 -17.35 -7.65 -1.28
N LEU A 208 -16.31 -6.89 -1.67
CA LEU A 208 -15.93 -5.67 -0.96
C LEU A 208 -16.64 -4.45 -1.56
N HIS A 209 -17.40 -3.76 -0.72
CA HIS A 209 -18.17 -2.57 -1.07
C HIS A 209 -17.46 -1.32 -0.57
N PHE A 210 -16.78 -0.64 -1.49
CA PHE A 210 -16.01 0.56 -1.19
C PHE A 210 -16.88 1.83 -1.14
N ALA A 211 -16.63 2.69 -0.15
CA ALA A 211 -17.26 3.98 0.00
C ALA A 211 -16.26 5.03 0.52
N VAL A 212 -16.46 6.30 0.13
CA VAL A 212 -15.76 7.44 0.74
C VAL A 212 -16.80 8.48 1.15
N GLU A 213 -16.79 8.84 2.43
CA GLU A 213 -17.60 9.93 2.97
C GLU A 213 -16.70 11.11 3.32
N GLN A 214 -16.97 12.27 2.70
CA GLN A 214 -16.20 13.48 2.95
C GLN A 214 -16.85 14.28 4.07
N HIS A 215 -16.04 14.69 5.05
CA HIS A 215 -16.49 15.52 6.17
C HIS A 215 -15.70 16.84 6.23
N ALA A 216 -16.24 17.84 6.94
CA ALA A 216 -15.55 19.11 7.15
C ALA A 216 -14.86 19.17 8.52
N ARG A 217 -15.46 18.54 9.54
CA ARG A 217 -15.01 18.61 10.94
C ARG A 217 -14.78 17.23 11.55
N GLU A 218 -13.91 17.17 12.57
CA GLU A 218 -13.67 15.93 13.33
C GLU A 218 -14.91 15.47 14.06
N ASP A 219 -15.68 16.38 14.64
CA ASP A 219 -16.86 16.01 15.43
C ASP A 219 -17.88 15.28 14.54
N GLU A 220 -18.07 15.75 13.29
CA GLU A 220 -18.91 15.08 12.28
C GLU A 220 -18.37 13.69 11.93
N ARG A 221 -17.06 13.57 11.77
CA ARG A 221 -16.38 12.30 11.47
C ARG A 221 -16.53 11.30 12.61
N LEU A 222 -16.37 11.75 13.85
CA LEU A 222 -16.56 10.92 15.04
C LEU A 222 -18.02 10.48 15.16
N GLN A 223 -18.98 11.40 15.06
CA GLN A 223 -20.40 11.06 15.10
C GLN A 223 -20.77 10.07 13.98
N ARG A 224 -20.20 10.25 12.79
CA ARG A 224 -20.42 9.32 11.69
C ARG A 224 -19.81 7.95 11.96
N THR A 225 -18.65 7.90 12.63
CA THR A 225 -18.01 6.65 13.06
C THR A 225 -18.91 5.88 14.02
N LEU A 226 -19.42 6.54 15.06
CA LEU A 226 -20.34 5.92 16.02
C LEU A 226 -21.59 5.38 15.32
N ALA A 227 -22.19 6.18 14.43
CA ALA A 227 -23.38 5.78 13.68
C ALA A 227 -23.12 4.58 12.74
N LEU A 228 -21.98 4.54 12.05
CA LEU A 228 -21.62 3.43 11.16
C LEU A 228 -21.32 2.15 11.93
N VAL A 229 -20.59 2.25 13.04
CA VAL A 229 -20.25 1.09 13.88
C VAL A 229 -21.51 0.54 14.55
N GLY A 230 -22.34 1.39 15.15
CA GLY A 230 -23.58 0.97 15.82
C GLY A 230 -24.60 0.34 14.87
N ALA A 231 -24.66 0.78 13.61
CA ALA A 231 -25.54 0.18 12.60
C ALA A 231 -24.97 -1.11 11.97
N ALA A 232 -23.64 -1.28 11.99
CA ALA A 232 -22.99 -2.43 11.37
C ALA A 232 -23.18 -3.70 12.20
N LYS A 233 -23.37 -4.83 11.53
CA LYS A 233 -23.44 -6.17 12.16
C LYS A 233 -22.11 -6.91 11.98
N GLY A 234 -21.82 -7.79 12.94
CA GLY A 234 -20.60 -8.59 12.96
C GLY A 234 -19.36 -7.78 13.33
N SER A 235 -18.20 -8.42 13.19
CA SER A 235 -16.93 -7.88 13.66
C SER A 235 -16.32 -6.91 12.64
N GLY A 236 -15.59 -5.91 13.11
CA GLY A 236 -15.01 -4.88 12.25
C GLY A 236 -13.75 -4.21 12.77
N ILE A 237 -13.05 -3.51 11.89
CA ILE A 237 -11.81 -2.78 12.22
C ILE A 237 -12.02 -1.29 11.95
N VAL A 238 -11.58 -0.44 12.86
CA VAL A 238 -11.51 1.01 12.68
C VAL A 238 -10.05 1.45 12.65
N TYR A 239 -9.55 1.82 11.47
CA TYR A 239 -8.20 2.29 11.26
C TYR A 239 -8.06 3.79 11.47
N THR A 240 -6.98 4.16 12.17
CA THR A 240 -6.58 5.54 12.43
C THR A 240 -5.11 5.72 12.04
N ALA A 241 -4.72 6.95 11.67
CA ALA A 241 -3.34 7.25 11.30
C ALA A 241 -2.47 7.58 12.53
N THR A 242 -3.07 7.87 13.69
CA THR A 242 -2.36 8.29 14.91
C THR A 242 -2.85 7.54 16.13
N VAL A 243 -1.94 7.26 17.08
CA VAL A 243 -2.29 6.67 18.38
C VAL A 243 -3.32 7.51 19.12
N LYS A 244 -3.17 8.84 19.10
CA LYS A 244 -4.12 9.77 19.73
C LYS A 244 -5.54 9.62 19.17
N ALA A 245 -5.68 9.45 17.85
CA ALA A 245 -6.99 9.21 17.25
C ALA A 245 -7.52 7.82 17.59
N ALA A 246 -6.66 6.79 17.63
CA ALA A 246 -7.05 5.45 18.06
C ALA A 246 -7.63 5.46 19.48
N GLU A 247 -6.94 6.09 20.43
CA GLU A 247 -7.40 6.23 21.82
C GLU A 247 -8.72 7.00 21.92
N ALA A 248 -8.86 8.12 21.19
CA ALA A 248 -10.09 8.91 21.20
C ALA A 248 -11.30 8.16 20.62
N VAL A 249 -11.11 7.46 19.49
CA VAL A 249 -12.18 6.66 18.86
C VAL A 249 -12.54 5.45 19.71
N TYR A 250 -11.54 4.81 20.34
CA TYR A 250 -11.75 3.71 21.28
C TYR A 250 -12.63 4.13 22.46
N GLU A 251 -12.29 5.23 23.14
CA GLU A 251 -13.08 5.69 24.29
C GLU A 251 -14.50 6.11 23.87
N ALA A 252 -14.64 6.76 22.71
CA ALA A 252 -15.95 7.15 22.21
C ALA A 252 -16.84 5.93 21.91
N LEU A 253 -16.33 4.92 21.19
CA LEU A 253 -17.10 3.71 20.90
C LEU A 253 -17.42 2.91 22.16
N ARG A 254 -16.46 2.79 23.08
CA ARG A 254 -16.67 2.14 24.37
C ARG A 254 -17.75 2.85 25.20
N SER A 255 -17.81 4.19 25.15
CA SER A 255 -18.82 4.97 25.86
C SER A 255 -20.24 4.77 25.30
N GLU A 256 -20.36 4.41 24.01
CA GLU A 256 -21.62 4.00 23.37
C GLU A 256 -22.00 2.54 23.70
N GLY A 257 -21.22 1.85 24.54
CA GLY A 257 -21.48 0.47 24.95
C GLY A 257 -20.99 -0.61 23.96
N GLU A 258 -20.16 -0.23 22.98
CA GLU A 258 -19.59 -1.19 22.04
C GLU A 258 -18.54 -2.10 22.70
N SER A 259 -18.48 -3.35 22.24
CA SER A 259 -17.38 -4.27 22.58
C SER A 259 -16.17 -3.96 21.69
N VAL A 260 -15.20 -3.23 22.24
CA VAL A 260 -14.09 -2.64 21.47
C VAL A 260 -12.74 -2.97 22.09
N GLY A 261 -11.77 -3.35 21.26
CA GLY A 261 -10.35 -3.43 21.59
C GLY A 261 -9.55 -2.26 21.03
N LEU A 262 -8.36 -2.03 21.57
CA LEU A 262 -7.43 -1.01 21.10
C LEU A 262 -6.06 -1.61 20.80
N TYR A 263 -5.56 -1.38 19.59
CA TYR A 263 -4.27 -1.92 19.15
C TYR A 263 -3.39 -0.86 18.48
N HIS A 264 -2.24 -0.56 19.09
CA HIS A 264 -1.22 0.32 18.50
C HIS A 264 0.16 0.07 19.11
N GLY A 265 1.23 0.52 18.42
CA GLY A 265 2.62 0.24 18.81
C GLY A 265 3.09 0.80 20.17
N ARG A 266 2.32 1.68 20.81
CA ARG A 266 2.59 2.15 22.19
C ARG A 266 1.99 1.28 23.30
N ARG A 267 1.13 0.30 22.97
CA ARG A 267 0.65 -0.69 23.93
C ARG A 267 1.75 -1.71 24.19
N ASN A 268 1.76 -2.26 25.40
CA ASN A 268 2.72 -3.32 25.72
C ASN A 268 2.41 -4.59 24.89
N ALA A 269 3.33 -5.56 24.87
CA ALA A 269 3.18 -6.74 24.02
C ALA A 269 2.01 -7.63 24.45
N ASP A 270 1.75 -7.74 25.76
CA ASP A 270 0.72 -8.61 26.32
C ASP A 270 -0.68 -8.05 26.07
N GLU A 271 -0.90 -6.75 26.29
CA GLU A 271 -2.16 -6.05 25.95
C GLU A 271 -2.52 -6.20 24.46
N ARG A 272 -1.52 -6.08 23.58
CA ARG A 272 -1.72 -6.25 22.13
C ARG A 272 -2.12 -7.68 21.79
N ARG A 273 -1.48 -8.66 22.43
CA ARG A 273 -1.78 -10.08 22.25
C ARG A 273 -3.18 -10.40 22.74
N GLU A 274 -3.53 -10.00 23.95
CA GLU A 274 -4.85 -10.20 24.55
C GLU A 274 -5.96 -9.59 23.69
N ALA A 275 -5.82 -8.32 23.28
CA ALA A 275 -6.81 -7.67 22.43
C ALA A 275 -6.96 -8.35 21.06
N GLN A 276 -5.85 -8.83 20.47
CA GLN A 276 -5.88 -9.60 19.23
C GLN A 276 -6.61 -10.93 19.44
N ASP A 277 -6.23 -11.71 20.46
CA ASP A 277 -6.81 -13.02 20.75
C ASP A 277 -8.32 -12.91 21.03
N ASP A 278 -8.73 -11.89 21.78
CA ASP A 278 -10.13 -11.59 22.06
C ASP A 278 -10.92 -11.22 20.81
N PHE A 279 -10.33 -10.46 19.89
CA PHE A 279 -10.96 -10.13 18.60
C PHE A 279 -11.05 -11.36 17.68
N MET A 280 -10.02 -12.20 17.67
CA MET A 280 -10.00 -13.44 16.88
C MET A 280 -11.05 -14.44 17.41
N ALA A 281 -11.25 -14.48 18.73
CA ALA A 281 -12.20 -15.36 19.41
C ALA A 281 -13.63 -14.77 19.57
N ASP A 282 -13.95 -13.67 18.86
CA ASP A 282 -15.25 -12.99 18.90
C ASP A 282 -15.69 -12.48 20.29
N ARG A 283 -14.76 -12.32 21.23
CA ARG A 283 -14.99 -11.62 22.51
C ARG A 283 -15.07 -10.11 22.31
N LEU A 284 -14.29 -9.59 21.36
CA LEU A 284 -14.34 -8.20 20.91
C LEU A 284 -14.97 -8.09 19.52
N ARG A 285 -15.97 -7.21 19.39
CA ARG A 285 -16.65 -6.96 18.11
C ARG A 285 -15.84 -6.03 17.22
N VAL A 286 -15.27 -4.99 17.80
CA VAL A 286 -14.59 -3.93 17.05
C VAL A 286 -13.14 -3.82 17.50
N MET A 287 -12.21 -3.74 16.56
CA MET A 287 -10.84 -3.35 16.87
C MET A 287 -10.57 -1.94 16.38
N VAL A 288 -10.21 -1.03 17.27
CA VAL A 288 -9.69 0.30 16.90
C VAL A 288 -8.17 0.21 16.86
N ALA A 289 -7.57 0.60 15.74
CA ALA A 289 -6.14 0.42 15.59
C ALA A 289 -5.44 1.43 14.67
N THR A 290 -4.12 1.49 14.80
CA THR A 290 -3.26 2.03 13.75
C THR A 290 -2.88 0.94 12.75
N ASN A 291 -2.12 1.28 11.71
CA ASN A 291 -1.55 0.32 10.73
C ASN A 291 -0.72 -0.82 11.36
N ALA A 292 -0.39 -0.73 12.66
CA ALA A 292 0.27 -1.80 13.41
C ALA A 292 -0.63 -3.04 13.56
N PHE A 293 -1.96 -2.88 13.57
CA PHE A 293 -2.90 -3.98 13.58
C PHE A 293 -3.22 -4.37 12.15
N GLY A 294 -2.58 -5.40 11.63
CA GLY A 294 -2.87 -5.74 10.26
C GLY A 294 -2.12 -6.96 9.79
N MET A 295 -0.85 -6.76 9.51
CA MET A 295 0.03 -7.79 8.99
C MET A 295 -0.06 -9.05 9.86
N GLY A 296 -0.69 -10.12 9.34
CA GLY A 296 -0.89 -11.38 10.05
C GLY A 296 -2.32 -11.75 10.49
N ILE A 297 -3.27 -10.81 10.51
CA ILE A 297 -4.64 -11.12 10.93
C ILE A 297 -5.33 -11.98 9.87
N ASP A 298 -5.82 -13.16 10.28
CA ASP A 298 -6.58 -14.09 9.45
C ASP A 298 -7.95 -14.43 10.02
N LYS A 299 -8.71 -13.41 10.42
CA LYS A 299 -10.14 -13.55 10.76
C LYS A 299 -10.98 -13.56 9.48
N PRO A 300 -11.69 -14.65 9.16
CA PRO A 300 -12.36 -14.80 7.86
C PRO A 300 -13.58 -13.87 7.69
N ASP A 301 -14.20 -13.48 8.80
CA ASP A 301 -15.56 -12.97 8.89
C ASP A 301 -15.66 -11.49 9.29
N ILE A 302 -14.64 -10.69 8.99
CA ILE A 302 -14.67 -9.24 9.19
C ILE A 302 -15.68 -8.60 8.22
N ARG A 303 -16.73 -7.98 8.77
CA ARG A 303 -17.86 -7.40 8.02
C ARG A 303 -17.68 -5.97 7.61
N PHE A 304 -16.88 -5.20 8.34
CA PHE A 304 -16.57 -3.84 7.95
C PHE A 304 -15.14 -3.44 8.31
N VAL A 305 -14.55 -2.60 7.46
CA VAL A 305 -13.32 -1.88 7.73
C VAL A 305 -13.60 -0.39 7.52
N LEU A 306 -13.42 0.40 8.57
CA LEU A 306 -13.63 1.83 8.56
C LEU A 306 -12.28 2.54 8.72
N HIS A 307 -11.91 3.36 7.75
CA HIS A 307 -10.74 4.23 7.87
C HIS A 307 -11.22 5.57 8.42
N TYR A 308 -11.06 5.77 9.73
CA TYR A 308 -11.33 7.04 10.40
C TYR A 308 -10.41 8.14 9.88
N GLN A 309 -9.17 7.80 9.55
CA GLN A 309 -8.21 8.70 8.91
C GLN A 309 -7.67 8.07 7.63
N MET A 310 -7.40 8.91 6.63
CA MET A 310 -6.80 8.46 5.38
C MET A 310 -5.45 7.75 5.63
N PRO A 311 -5.23 6.55 5.07
CA PRO A 311 -3.93 5.89 5.11
C PRO A 311 -2.90 6.61 4.21
N SER A 312 -1.66 6.13 4.20
CA SER A 312 -0.56 6.79 3.47
C SER A 312 -0.63 6.65 1.95
N GLY A 313 -1.42 5.72 1.44
CA GLY A 313 -1.45 5.36 0.03
C GLY A 313 -2.56 4.37 -0.30
N LEU A 314 -2.76 4.12 -1.60
CA LEU A 314 -3.72 3.13 -2.09
C LEU A 314 -3.31 1.69 -1.74
N ASP A 315 -2.01 1.38 -1.71
CA ASP A 315 -1.52 0.06 -1.25
C ASP A 315 -1.99 -0.26 0.17
N ALA A 316 -1.71 0.65 1.10
CA ALA A 316 -2.10 0.51 2.51
C ALA A 316 -3.62 0.41 2.64
N TYR A 317 -4.37 1.30 1.97
CA TYR A 317 -5.83 1.26 1.96
C TYR A 317 -6.38 -0.08 1.45
N TYR A 318 -5.81 -0.61 0.36
CA TYR A 318 -6.25 -1.87 -0.22
C TYR A 318 -5.92 -3.06 0.69
N GLN A 319 -4.71 -3.09 1.25
CA GLN A 319 -4.28 -4.15 2.16
C GLN A 319 -5.12 -4.17 3.46
N GLU A 320 -5.38 -3.00 4.03
CA GLU A 320 -6.20 -2.79 5.23
C GLU A 320 -7.68 -3.17 4.96
N SER A 321 -8.26 -2.65 3.88
CA SER A 321 -9.64 -2.98 3.46
C SER A 321 -9.82 -4.46 3.12
N GLY A 322 -8.78 -5.07 2.52
CA GLY A 322 -8.72 -6.47 2.14
C GLY A 322 -8.79 -7.47 3.30
N ARG A 323 -8.77 -7.00 4.55
CA ARG A 323 -9.04 -7.82 5.73
C ARG A 323 -10.50 -8.22 5.82
N ALA A 324 -11.40 -7.41 5.28
CA ALA A 324 -12.81 -7.71 5.28
C ALA A 324 -13.14 -8.92 4.37
N GLY A 325 -14.17 -9.68 4.73
CA GLY A 325 -14.85 -10.60 3.84
C GLY A 325 -13.99 -11.69 3.22
N ARG A 326 -13.03 -12.26 3.94
CA ARG A 326 -12.15 -13.33 3.43
C ARG A 326 -12.88 -14.68 3.25
N ASP A 327 -14.03 -14.81 3.90
CA ASP A 327 -15.06 -15.82 3.66
C ASP A 327 -15.85 -15.62 2.34
N GLY A 328 -15.65 -14.48 1.65
CA GLY A 328 -16.34 -14.13 0.42
C GLY A 328 -17.71 -13.47 0.64
N ALA A 329 -18.16 -13.31 1.88
CA ALA A 329 -19.41 -12.63 2.19
C ALA A 329 -19.29 -11.10 1.97
N PRO A 330 -20.41 -10.40 1.70
CA PRO A 330 -20.40 -8.95 1.53
C PRO A 330 -19.82 -8.23 2.75
N SER A 331 -18.87 -7.32 2.52
CA SER A 331 -18.25 -6.51 3.56
C SER A 331 -18.07 -5.07 3.12
N ALA A 332 -18.24 -4.12 4.05
CA ALA A 332 -18.15 -2.68 3.77
C ALA A 332 -16.74 -2.14 4.05
N CYS A 333 -16.21 -1.36 3.13
CA CYS A 333 -14.91 -0.70 3.28
C CYS A 333 -15.12 0.82 3.10
N THR A 334 -15.21 1.55 4.21
CA THR A 334 -15.54 2.98 4.20
C THR A 334 -14.35 3.83 4.62
N LEU A 335 -14.07 4.90 3.89
CA LEU A 335 -13.10 5.93 4.28
C LEU A 335 -13.84 7.21 4.69
N LEU A 336 -13.58 7.71 5.90
CA LEU A 336 -14.05 9.02 6.36
C LEU A 336 -12.97 10.08 6.11
N PHE A 337 -13.06 10.75 4.97
CA PHE A 337 -12.03 11.66 4.50
C PHE A 337 -12.22 13.08 5.01
N LEU A 338 -11.18 13.64 5.64
CA LEU A 338 -11.05 15.08 5.85
C LEU A 338 -9.92 15.64 4.97
N ARG A 339 -10.11 16.85 4.44
CA ARG A 339 -9.05 17.53 3.66
C ARG A 339 -7.73 17.66 4.41
N ARG A 340 -7.78 17.78 5.74
CA ARG A 340 -6.60 17.90 6.61
C ARG A 340 -5.80 16.61 6.76
N ASP A 341 -6.39 15.45 6.42
CA ASP A 341 -5.68 14.17 6.49
C ASP A 341 -4.50 14.13 5.52
N ARG A 342 -4.57 14.86 4.39
CA ARG A 342 -3.44 15.04 3.47
C ARG A 342 -2.23 15.67 4.18
N ALA A 343 -2.45 16.73 4.96
CA ALA A 343 -1.38 17.40 5.68
C ALA A 343 -0.75 16.50 6.75
N LEU A 344 -1.57 15.68 7.42
CA LEU A 344 -1.09 14.69 8.38
C LEU A 344 -0.18 13.64 7.71
N GLN A 345 -0.59 13.09 6.56
CA GLN A 345 0.24 12.13 5.82
C GLN A 345 1.51 12.78 5.26
N GLN A 346 1.42 14.01 4.73
CA GLN A 346 2.59 14.75 4.25
C GLN A 346 3.59 15.05 5.37
N PHE A 347 3.12 15.31 6.60
CA PHE A 347 3.98 15.44 7.77
C PHE A 347 4.75 14.14 8.07
N PHE A 348 4.09 12.98 8.00
CA PHE A 348 4.77 11.69 8.16
C PHE A 348 5.83 11.44 7.08
N LEU A 349 5.54 11.77 5.82
CA LEU A 349 6.51 11.64 4.72
C LEU A 349 7.73 12.53 4.94
N THR A 350 7.53 13.78 5.35
CA THR A 350 8.62 14.74 5.61
C THR A 350 9.54 14.27 6.73
N GLY A 351 9.02 13.53 7.72
CA GLY A 351 9.81 12.99 8.81
C GLY A 351 10.68 11.78 8.45
N ARG A 352 10.44 11.13 7.30
CA ARG A 352 11.16 9.91 6.86
C ARG A 352 12.44 10.21 6.08
N TYR A 353 12.49 11.33 5.38
CA TYR A 353 13.56 11.65 4.44
C TYR A 353 14.31 12.90 4.89
N PRO A 354 15.51 12.77 5.48
CA PRO A 354 16.33 13.93 5.84
C PRO A 354 16.76 14.70 4.59
N THR A 355 16.89 16.01 4.71
CA THR A 355 17.43 16.87 3.64
C THR A 355 18.97 16.91 3.69
N GLU A 356 19.57 17.48 2.65
CA GLU A 356 21.02 17.72 2.58
C GLU A 356 21.52 18.57 3.76
N GLU A 357 20.82 19.67 4.06
CA GLU A 357 21.10 20.54 5.20
C GLU A 357 21.04 19.79 6.54
N GLU A 358 20.12 18.84 6.68
CA GLU A 358 19.94 18.04 7.89
C GLU A 358 21.03 16.98 8.05
N LEU A 359 21.47 16.36 6.94
CA LEU A 359 22.63 15.46 6.94
C LEU A 359 23.91 16.22 7.29
N ASP A 360 24.12 17.40 6.69
CA ASP A 360 25.27 18.25 7.00
C ASP A 360 25.27 18.71 8.45
N ALA A 361 24.11 19.07 9.00
CA ALA A 361 23.98 19.41 10.41
C ALA A 361 24.35 18.24 11.32
N LEU A 362 23.93 17.01 10.96
CA LEU A 362 24.29 15.79 11.68
C LEU A 362 25.80 15.50 11.60
N LEU A 363 26.40 15.59 10.43
CA LEU A 363 27.84 15.37 10.24
C LEU A 363 28.67 16.38 11.04
N ARG A 364 28.33 17.68 10.94
CA ARG A 364 28.97 18.74 11.74
C ARG A 364 28.80 18.54 13.25
N ALA A 365 27.67 17.99 13.70
CA ALA A 365 27.47 17.66 15.11
C ALA A 365 28.38 16.51 15.53
N LEU A 366 28.59 15.51 14.66
CA LEU A 366 29.42 14.34 14.90
C LEU A 366 30.93 14.60 14.80
N GLU A 367 31.35 15.63 14.06
CA GLU A 367 32.75 16.09 14.01
C GLU A 367 33.24 16.75 15.31
N ARG A 368 32.31 17.26 16.13
CA ARG A 368 32.64 17.84 17.44
C ARG A 368 32.94 16.75 18.45
N ASP A 369 33.83 17.05 19.41
CA ASP A 369 34.19 16.11 20.48
C ASP A 369 32.93 15.51 21.14
N PRO A 370 32.89 14.17 21.26
CA PRO A 370 31.76 13.50 21.87
C PRO A 370 31.72 13.83 23.38
N PRO A 371 30.53 14.08 23.94
CA PRO A 371 30.40 14.34 25.38
C PRO A 371 30.73 13.10 26.24
N HIS A 372 30.75 11.91 25.64
CA HIS A 372 31.02 10.63 26.28
C HIS A 372 32.06 9.81 25.53
N ALA A 373 32.80 8.96 26.24
CA ALA A 373 33.84 8.09 25.66
C ALA A 373 33.29 7.11 24.60
N ASN A 374 31.99 6.78 24.67
CA ASN A 374 31.32 5.83 23.78
C ASN A 374 30.68 6.48 22.54
N GLY A 375 30.88 7.79 22.30
CA GLY A 375 30.31 8.53 21.17
C GLY A 375 29.16 9.45 21.57
N GLN A 376 28.36 9.90 20.60
CA GLN A 376 27.23 10.82 20.84
C GLN A 376 25.91 10.05 20.87
N THR A 377 25.09 10.27 21.91
CA THR A 377 23.76 9.65 22.00
C THR A 377 22.77 10.33 21.05
N MET A 378 21.63 9.69 20.81
CA MET A 378 20.53 10.30 20.04
C MET A 378 19.98 11.57 20.69
N GLU A 379 20.08 11.70 22.01
CA GLU A 379 19.66 12.88 22.76
C GLU A 379 20.67 14.02 22.57
N ASP A 380 21.97 13.73 22.67
CA ASP A 380 23.03 14.70 22.36
C ASP A 380 22.92 15.26 20.94
N LEU A 381 22.69 14.37 19.96
CA LEU A 381 22.54 14.75 18.57
C LEU A 381 21.28 15.59 18.35
N LYS A 382 20.20 15.29 19.06
CA LYS A 382 18.97 16.09 19.02
C LYS A 382 19.20 17.50 19.53
N ASP A 383 19.87 17.64 20.67
CA ASP A 383 20.14 18.94 21.26
C ASP A 383 21.11 19.77 20.42
N ARG A 384 22.11 19.12 19.80
CA ARG A 384 23.10 19.79 18.93
C ARG A 384 22.55 20.19 17.56
N THR A 385 21.68 19.38 16.96
CA THR A 385 21.17 19.60 15.60
C THR A 385 19.81 20.31 15.57
N GLY A 386 19.06 20.26 16.67
CA GLY A 386 17.66 20.72 16.72
C GLY A 386 16.68 19.84 15.93
N LEU A 387 17.13 18.71 15.39
CA LEU A 387 16.32 17.87 14.51
C LEU A 387 15.36 16.98 15.31
N PRO A 388 14.14 16.75 14.81
CA PRO A 388 13.24 15.75 15.39
C PRO A 388 13.89 14.36 15.43
N GLN A 389 13.63 13.60 16.50
CA GLN A 389 14.23 12.28 16.72
C GLN A 389 14.04 11.31 15.53
N ASN A 390 12.89 11.37 14.85
CA ASN A 390 12.62 10.50 13.68
C ASN A 390 13.54 10.83 12.50
N LYS A 391 13.83 12.12 12.27
CA LYS A 391 14.75 12.56 11.23
C LYS A 391 16.19 12.17 11.54
N LEU A 392 16.59 12.29 12.81
CA LEU A 392 17.91 11.83 13.26
C LEU A 392 18.08 10.33 13.07
N LYS A 393 17.08 9.53 13.47
CA LYS A 393 17.10 8.07 13.23
C LYS A 393 17.21 7.74 11.74
N ALA A 394 16.48 8.45 10.89
CA ALA A 394 16.56 8.25 9.43
C ALA A 394 17.94 8.63 8.87
N ALA A 395 18.49 9.77 9.27
CA ALA A 395 19.81 10.25 8.84
C ALA A 395 20.95 9.34 9.34
N VAL A 396 20.93 8.94 10.60
CA VAL A 396 21.89 7.99 11.16
C VAL A 396 21.79 6.63 10.44
N GLY A 397 20.57 6.14 10.19
CA GLY A 397 20.34 4.91 9.45
C GLY A 397 20.93 4.96 8.03
N LEU A 398 20.72 6.06 7.31
CA LEU A 398 21.26 6.27 5.96
C LEU A 398 22.78 6.21 5.94
N LEU A 399 23.43 6.99 6.81
CA LEU A 399 24.89 7.05 6.86
C LEU A 399 25.52 5.75 7.38
N ARG A 400 24.86 5.06 8.32
CA ARG A 400 25.30 3.75 8.83
C ARG A 400 25.30 2.67 7.75
N ASN A 401 24.27 2.63 6.89
CA ASN A 401 24.17 1.64 5.81
C ASN A 401 25.32 1.73 4.79
N ARG A 402 26.01 2.86 4.74
CA ARG A 402 27.16 3.13 3.88
C ARG A 402 28.48 3.16 4.65
N ARG A 403 28.46 2.70 5.91
CA ARG A 403 29.61 2.64 6.82
C ARG A 403 30.29 3.99 7.05
N ILE A 404 29.55 5.08 6.88
CA ILE A 404 30.00 6.44 7.21
C ILE A 404 29.93 6.62 8.74
N LEU A 405 28.90 6.06 9.36
CA LEU A 405 28.71 6.04 10.82
C LEU A 405 28.79 4.63 11.39
N GLY A 406 29.29 4.54 12.62
CA GLY A 406 29.18 3.38 13.48
C GLY A 406 28.18 3.67 14.61
N VAL A 407 27.40 2.66 14.97
CA VAL A 407 26.53 2.69 16.16
C VAL A 407 26.96 1.53 17.04
N ASP A 408 27.31 1.79 18.29
CA ASP A 408 27.68 0.75 19.24
C ASP A 408 26.46 0.04 19.85
N ARG A 409 26.69 -0.89 20.79
CA ARG A 409 25.62 -1.66 21.45
C ARG A 409 24.79 -0.82 22.44
N GLU A 410 25.33 0.30 22.92
CA GLU A 410 24.67 1.22 23.86
C GLU A 410 23.94 2.35 23.11
N GLY A 411 24.04 2.39 21.77
CA GLY A 411 23.39 3.39 20.92
C GLY A 411 24.24 4.64 20.66
N GLY A 412 25.51 4.63 21.06
CA GLY A 412 26.49 5.67 20.78
C GLY A 412 26.80 5.76 19.29
N VAL A 413 26.61 6.93 18.70
CA VAL A 413 26.87 7.21 17.29
C VAL A 413 28.25 7.86 17.14
N ARG A 414 29.06 7.33 16.22
CA ARG A 414 30.40 7.85 15.91
C ARG A 414 30.65 7.93 14.41
N LEU A 415 31.43 8.92 14.01
CA LEU A 415 31.89 9.11 12.63
C LEU A 415 33.01 8.10 12.34
N LEU A 416 32.85 7.29 11.29
CA LEU A 416 33.89 6.39 10.79
C LEU A 416 34.69 7.01 9.63
N ARG A 417 34.02 7.85 8.83
CA ARG A 417 34.61 8.61 7.72
C ARG A 417 34.02 10.01 7.70
N ALA A 418 34.88 11.02 7.79
CA ALA A 418 34.48 12.43 7.87
C ALA A 418 34.35 13.10 6.49
N ASP A 419 35.14 12.68 5.50
CA ASP A 419 35.16 13.31 4.18
C ASP A 419 34.18 12.63 3.24
N LEU A 420 32.98 13.22 3.13
CA LEU A 420 31.98 12.89 2.11
C LEU A 420 32.07 13.96 1.02
N GLY A 421 32.58 13.57 -0.15
CA GLY A 421 32.55 14.46 -1.31
C GLY A 421 31.11 14.85 -1.69
N ALA A 422 30.93 16.03 -2.27
CA ALA A 422 29.61 16.53 -2.69
C ALA A 422 28.88 15.57 -3.64
N ASP A 423 29.62 14.84 -4.49
CA ASP A 423 29.06 13.82 -5.39
C ASP A 423 28.55 12.60 -4.63
N GLU A 424 29.28 12.14 -3.61
CA GLU A 424 28.88 11.02 -2.77
C GLU A 424 27.67 11.38 -1.90
N MET A 425 27.61 12.62 -1.38
CA MET A 425 26.45 13.15 -0.68
C MET A 425 25.21 13.21 -1.59
N ARG A 426 25.37 13.69 -2.83
CA ARG A 426 24.29 13.70 -3.82
C ARG A 426 23.79 12.29 -4.13
N GLU A 427 24.69 11.33 -4.36
CA GLU A 427 24.32 9.95 -4.64
C GLU A 427 23.59 9.27 -3.47
N LEU A 428 24.02 9.55 -2.22
CA LEU A 428 23.34 9.09 -1.01
C LEU A 428 21.90 9.62 -0.93
N LEU A 429 21.70 10.90 -1.25
CA LEU A 429 20.41 11.55 -1.18
C LEU A 429 19.53 11.25 -2.39
N ASP A 430 20.09 10.91 -3.55
CA ASP A 430 19.30 10.65 -4.77
C ASP A 430 18.34 9.47 -4.61
N GLY A 431 18.77 8.41 -3.91
CA GLY A 431 17.87 7.30 -3.55
C GLY A 431 16.69 7.77 -2.68
N TYR A 432 16.95 8.66 -1.73
CA TYR A 432 15.92 9.24 -0.84
C TYR A 432 15.03 10.25 -1.56
N ARG A 433 15.58 11.04 -2.49
CA ARG A 433 14.82 11.97 -3.34
C ARG A 433 13.85 11.20 -4.22
N ARG A 434 14.31 10.15 -4.91
CA ARG A 434 13.43 9.26 -5.71
C ARG A 434 12.32 8.66 -4.85
N LYS A 435 12.68 8.12 -3.68
CA LYS A 435 11.69 7.51 -2.78
C LYS A 435 10.69 8.53 -2.23
N ARG A 436 11.14 9.74 -1.92
CA ARG A 436 10.27 10.84 -1.48
C ARG A 436 9.28 11.25 -2.57
N GLU A 437 9.72 11.32 -3.82
CA GLU A 437 8.85 11.61 -4.97
C GLU A 437 7.80 10.51 -5.13
N GLN A 438 8.22 9.23 -5.07
CA GLN A 438 7.31 8.09 -5.16
C GLN A 438 6.27 8.07 -4.04
N ASP A 439 6.69 8.32 -2.79
CA ASP A 439 5.77 8.43 -1.65
C ASP A 439 4.79 9.61 -1.82
N HIS A 440 5.25 10.71 -2.42
CA HIS A 440 4.40 11.85 -2.74
C HIS A 440 3.35 11.50 -3.80
N GLU A 441 3.76 10.87 -4.89
CA GLU A 441 2.84 10.37 -5.92
C GLU A 441 1.82 9.38 -5.35
N THR A 442 2.26 8.46 -4.49
CA THR A 442 1.41 7.50 -3.79
C THR A 442 0.35 8.20 -2.95
N LEU A 443 0.73 9.26 -2.23
CA LEU A 443 -0.21 10.08 -1.45
C LEU A 443 -1.21 10.81 -2.37
N GLU A 444 -0.75 11.41 -3.48
CA GLU A 444 -1.64 12.09 -4.43
C GLU A 444 -2.64 11.11 -5.06
N ARG A 445 -2.25 9.86 -5.34
CA ARG A 445 -3.17 8.80 -5.80
C ARG A 445 -4.24 8.48 -4.77
N MET A 446 -3.89 8.43 -3.48
CA MET A 446 -4.86 8.23 -2.39
C MET A 446 -5.84 9.40 -2.26
N VAL A 447 -5.34 10.64 -2.38
CA VAL A 447 -6.19 11.85 -2.37
C VAL A 447 -7.12 11.87 -3.57
N PHE A 448 -6.62 11.54 -4.76
CA PHE A 448 -7.43 11.37 -5.96
C PHE A 448 -8.53 10.34 -5.74
N TYR A 449 -8.20 9.16 -5.18
CA TYR A 449 -9.18 8.14 -4.86
C TYR A 449 -10.28 8.67 -3.93
N ALA A 450 -9.93 9.43 -2.88
CA ALA A 450 -10.91 9.99 -1.95
C ALA A 450 -11.84 11.04 -2.58
N GLN A 451 -11.35 11.79 -3.57
CA GLN A 451 -12.07 12.91 -4.18
C GLN A 451 -12.75 12.55 -5.51
N SER A 452 -12.35 11.45 -6.14
CA SER A 452 -12.85 11.04 -7.45
C SER A 452 -14.34 10.66 -7.41
N GLY A 453 -15.04 10.99 -8.50
CA GLY A 453 -16.40 10.52 -8.80
C GLY A 453 -16.45 9.23 -9.63
N GLN A 454 -15.29 8.68 -10.01
CA GLN A 454 -15.20 7.42 -10.78
C GLN A 454 -15.55 6.20 -9.93
N CYS A 455 -15.81 5.07 -10.57
CA CYS A 455 -15.96 3.79 -9.87
C CYS A 455 -14.75 3.54 -8.95
N ARG A 456 -14.98 3.29 -7.65
CA ARG A 456 -13.88 3.10 -6.68
C ARG A 456 -12.96 1.94 -7.07
N TRP A 457 -13.55 0.83 -7.51
CA TRP A 457 -12.81 -0.32 -8.02
C TRP A 457 -12.00 0.00 -9.28
N GLN A 458 -12.52 0.83 -10.18
CA GLN A 458 -11.78 1.23 -11.38
C GLN A 458 -10.51 2.01 -11.02
N VAL A 459 -10.60 2.94 -10.04
CA VAL A 459 -9.42 3.68 -9.57
C VAL A 459 -8.39 2.75 -8.91
N LEU A 460 -8.86 1.78 -8.10
CA LEU A 460 -7.98 0.80 -7.45
C LEU A 460 -7.29 -0.12 -8.46
N LEU A 461 -8.03 -0.70 -9.40
CA LEU A 461 -7.46 -1.61 -10.39
C LEU A 461 -6.52 -0.88 -11.35
N ALA A 462 -6.86 0.35 -11.77
CA ALA A 462 -5.97 1.16 -12.59
C ALA A 462 -4.65 1.50 -11.87
N TYR A 463 -4.69 1.70 -10.55
CA TYR A 463 -3.47 1.90 -9.75
C TYR A 463 -2.60 0.64 -9.69
N LEU A 464 -3.22 -0.54 -9.66
CA LEU A 464 -2.56 -1.84 -9.63
C LEU A 464 -2.21 -2.39 -11.02
N GLU A 465 -2.40 -1.60 -12.07
CA GLU A 465 -2.17 -1.99 -13.47
C GLU A 465 -3.02 -3.18 -13.93
N GLU A 466 -4.22 -3.32 -13.37
CA GLU A 466 -5.16 -4.38 -13.72
C GLU A 466 -6.32 -3.87 -14.58
N GLU A 467 -6.74 -4.70 -15.52
CA GLU A 467 -7.96 -4.46 -16.29
C GLU A 467 -9.20 -4.65 -15.42
N ALA A 468 -10.04 -3.63 -15.35
CA ALA A 468 -11.31 -3.74 -14.67
C ALA A 468 -12.23 -4.70 -15.44
N PRO A 469 -12.91 -5.66 -14.76
CA PRO A 469 -13.81 -6.59 -15.44
C PRO A 469 -15.01 -5.90 -16.09
N GLN A 470 -15.29 -4.66 -15.69
CA GLN A 470 -16.37 -3.81 -16.16
C GLN A 470 -16.08 -2.35 -15.82
N GLU A 471 -16.63 -1.41 -16.59
CA GLU A 471 -16.44 0.04 -16.35
C GLU A 471 -16.96 0.50 -14.98
N ARG A 472 -18.07 -0.09 -14.52
CA ARG A 472 -18.72 0.24 -13.24
C ARG A 472 -18.92 -1.04 -12.43
N CYS A 473 -18.43 -1.06 -11.19
CA CYS A 473 -18.57 -2.24 -10.33
C CYS A 473 -20.00 -2.49 -9.83
N GLY A 474 -20.90 -1.50 -9.94
CA GLY A 474 -22.27 -1.56 -9.45
C GLY A 474 -22.43 -1.42 -7.92
N ASN A 475 -21.39 -1.75 -7.14
CA ASN A 475 -21.52 -1.91 -5.69
C ASN A 475 -20.84 -0.81 -4.84
N CYS A 476 -19.96 0.02 -5.41
CA CYS A 476 -19.36 1.15 -4.68
C CYS A 476 -20.30 2.35 -4.55
N ASP A 477 -20.00 3.26 -3.62
CA ASP A 477 -20.77 4.48 -3.37
C ASP A 477 -20.99 5.33 -4.64
N ASN A 478 -19.95 5.52 -5.46
CA ASN A 478 -20.04 6.30 -6.69
C ASN A 478 -20.94 5.62 -7.73
N CYS A 479 -20.79 4.32 -7.95
CA CYS A 479 -21.66 3.57 -8.88
C CYS A 479 -23.13 3.61 -8.43
N ARG A 480 -23.38 3.47 -7.13
CA ARG A 480 -24.74 3.57 -6.57
C ARG A 480 -25.33 4.96 -6.75
N ARG A 481 -24.56 6.02 -6.50
CA ARG A 481 -24.99 7.42 -6.70
C ARG A 481 -25.32 7.70 -8.17
N ILE A 482 -24.49 7.21 -9.09
CA ILE A 482 -24.71 7.36 -10.53
C ILE A 482 -25.99 6.62 -10.94
N ALA A 483 -26.18 5.37 -10.52
CA ALA A 483 -27.38 4.60 -10.83
C ALA A 483 -28.66 5.28 -10.29
N GLN A 484 -28.62 5.85 -9.08
CA GLN A 484 -29.72 6.62 -8.52
C GLN A 484 -30.04 7.87 -9.35
N HIS A 485 -29.03 8.60 -9.80
CA HIS A 485 -29.21 9.77 -10.65
C HIS A 485 -29.78 9.40 -12.02
N GLU A 486 -29.25 8.34 -12.65
CA GLU A 486 -29.76 7.81 -13.92
C GLU A 486 -31.23 7.37 -13.80
N ALA A 487 -31.60 6.68 -12.70
CA ALA A 487 -32.98 6.30 -12.43
C ALA A 487 -33.91 7.51 -12.21
N ALA A 488 -33.44 8.53 -11.47
CA ALA A 488 -34.21 9.76 -11.26
C ALA A 488 -34.45 10.53 -12.57
N MET A 489 -33.46 10.59 -13.45
CA MET A 489 -33.59 11.19 -14.78
C MET A 489 -34.54 10.41 -15.70
N ALA A 490 -34.48 9.08 -15.66
CA ALA A 490 -35.40 8.22 -16.42
C ALA A 490 -36.86 8.32 -15.92
N ALA A 491 -37.06 8.44 -14.60
CA ALA A 491 -38.37 8.67 -14.03
C ALA A 491 -38.94 10.04 -14.42
N SER A 492 -38.09 11.08 -14.44
CA SER A 492 -38.52 12.43 -14.86
C SER A 492 -38.91 12.48 -16.34
N SER A 493 -38.24 11.73 -17.22
CA SER A 493 -38.57 11.71 -18.66
C SER A 493 -39.79 10.86 -19.00
N ALA A 494 -40.17 9.91 -18.14
CA ALA A 494 -41.38 9.09 -18.32
C ALA A 494 -42.68 9.85 -17.96
N VAL A 495 -42.63 10.79 -17.00
CA VAL A 495 -43.78 11.60 -16.57
C VAL A 495 -44.17 12.66 -17.62
N ASP A 496 -43.22 13.09 -18.45
CA ASP A 496 -43.46 14.06 -19.53
C ASP A 496 -44.24 13.49 -20.75
N ASN A 497 -44.54 12.18 -20.77
CA ASN A 497 -45.17 11.52 -21.93
C ASN A 497 -46.71 11.39 -21.84
N GLU A 498 -47.36 11.83 -20.74
CA GLU A 498 -48.82 11.79 -20.54
C GLU A 498 -49.45 13.15 -20.15
N SER A 499 -48.78 14.27 -20.41
CA SER A 499 -49.37 15.60 -20.22
C SER A 499 -49.77 16.26 -21.55
N PRO A 500 -50.93 16.96 -21.64
CA PRO A 500 -51.42 17.56 -22.88
C PRO A 500 -50.43 18.61 -23.37
N LYS A 501 -50.11 18.57 -24.67
CA LYS A 501 -49.15 19.43 -25.39
C LYS A 501 -49.14 20.88 -24.86
N LEU A 502 -48.34 21.11 -23.83
CA LEU A 502 -47.94 22.43 -23.40
C LEU A 502 -46.93 22.93 -24.42
N ARG A 503 -47.23 24.06 -25.05
CA ARG A 503 -46.31 24.74 -25.97
C ARG A 503 -44.97 24.90 -25.26
N HIS A 504 -43.94 24.22 -25.76
CA HIS A 504 -42.59 24.37 -25.24
C HIS A 504 -42.19 25.85 -25.27
N PRO A 505 -41.76 26.45 -24.14
CA PRO A 505 -40.94 27.64 -24.23
C PRO A 505 -39.67 27.26 -24.98
N ALA A 506 -39.21 28.14 -25.87
CA ALA A 506 -38.02 27.92 -26.68
C ALA A 506 -36.85 27.46 -25.81
N ARG A 507 -36.12 26.43 -26.27
CA ARG A 507 -34.86 25.98 -25.64
C ARG A 507 -34.02 27.22 -25.30
N PRO A 508 -33.49 27.36 -24.07
CA PRO A 508 -32.51 28.40 -23.81
C PRO A 508 -31.36 28.19 -24.78
N ARG A 509 -31.13 29.18 -25.65
CA ARG A 509 -29.99 29.17 -26.55
C ARG A 509 -28.74 29.12 -25.68
N MET A 510 -27.95 28.05 -25.79
CA MET A 510 -26.60 28.07 -25.22
C MET A 510 -25.89 29.29 -25.78
N PRO A 511 -25.23 30.10 -24.94
CA PRO A 511 -24.44 31.22 -25.44
C PRO A 511 -23.40 30.67 -26.43
N PRO A 512 -23.18 31.34 -27.56
CA PRO A 512 -22.18 30.91 -28.53
C PRO A 512 -20.81 30.82 -27.84
N PRO A 513 -19.93 29.89 -28.27
CA PRO A 513 -18.59 29.78 -27.71
C PRO A 513 -17.87 31.13 -27.81
N ALA A 514 -17.25 31.55 -26.70
CA ALA A 514 -16.59 32.85 -26.60
C ALA A 514 -15.35 32.97 -27.52
N PHE A 515 -14.85 31.85 -28.04
CA PHE A 515 -13.67 31.75 -28.87
C PHE A 515 -13.90 30.82 -30.07
N VAL A 516 -13.21 31.08 -31.17
CA VAL A 516 -13.34 30.32 -32.42
C VAL A 516 -12.10 29.46 -32.64
N ALA A 517 -12.24 28.30 -33.28
CA ALA A 517 -11.10 27.46 -33.64
C ALA A 517 -10.05 28.25 -34.43
N ARG A 518 -8.78 28.00 -34.14
CA ARG A 518 -7.57 28.67 -34.63
C ARG A 518 -7.39 30.13 -34.19
N GLN A 519 -8.21 30.62 -33.27
CA GLN A 519 -8.01 31.95 -32.69
C GLN A 519 -6.74 31.97 -31.83
N PRO A 520 -5.83 32.94 -32.03
CA PRO A 520 -4.66 33.11 -31.17
C PRO A 520 -5.08 33.69 -29.82
N VAL A 521 -4.62 33.04 -28.76
CA VAL A 521 -4.99 33.36 -27.38
C VAL A 521 -3.77 33.29 -26.46
N ARG A 522 -3.86 33.97 -25.32
CA ARG A 522 -2.83 33.97 -24.28
C ARG A 522 -3.42 33.51 -22.96
N VAL A 523 -2.70 32.63 -22.27
CA VAL A 523 -3.02 32.17 -20.91
C VAL A 523 -1.88 32.58 -19.98
N LYS A 524 -2.21 33.27 -18.87
CA LYS A 524 -1.24 33.94 -17.98
C LYS A 524 -0.06 33.06 -17.53
N ARG A 525 -0.26 31.76 -17.32
CA ARG A 525 0.78 30.80 -16.86
C ARG A 525 1.46 30.03 -17.98
N TYR A 526 0.82 29.89 -19.14
CA TYR A 526 1.25 28.98 -20.21
C TYR A 526 1.68 29.70 -21.50
N GLY A 527 1.52 31.02 -21.55
CA GLY A 527 1.93 31.82 -22.71
C GLY A 527 0.88 31.78 -23.82
N GLU A 528 1.35 31.90 -25.06
CA GLU A 528 0.50 32.00 -26.26
C GLU A 528 0.21 30.62 -26.86
N GLY A 529 -1.00 30.44 -27.37
CA GLY A 529 -1.43 29.23 -28.03
C GLY A 529 -2.59 29.49 -28.99
N SER A 530 -3.03 28.43 -29.66
CA SER A 530 -4.11 28.47 -30.63
C SER A 530 -5.29 27.62 -30.16
N VAL A 531 -6.51 28.15 -30.25
CA VAL A 531 -7.72 27.43 -29.86
C VAL A 531 -7.95 26.25 -30.80
N VAL A 532 -8.01 25.04 -30.26
CA VAL A 532 -8.33 23.81 -31.01
C VAL A 532 -9.84 23.58 -31.04
N SER A 533 -10.49 23.73 -29.89
CA SER A 533 -11.94 23.61 -29.72
C SER A 533 -12.39 24.49 -28.56
N ALA A 534 -13.61 25.02 -28.64
CA ALA A 534 -14.22 25.82 -27.57
C ALA A 534 -15.72 25.59 -27.53
N ASP A 535 -16.26 25.47 -26.32
CA ASP A 535 -17.68 25.52 -26.02
C ASP A 535 -17.95 26.63 -24.98
N ALA A 536 -19.17 26.70 -24.44
CA ALA A 536 -19.56 27.73 -23.48
C ALA A 536 -18.85 27.62 -22.11
N LEU A 537 -18.27 26.46 -21.78
CA LEU A 537 -17.72 26.14 -20.46
C LEU A 537 -16.22 25.78 -20.50
N SER A 538 -15.67 25.50 -21.68
CA SER A 538 -14.31 25.00 -21.84
C SER A 538 -13.66 25.41 -23.17
N ILE A 539 -12.35 25.61 -23.15
CA ILE A 539 -11.50 25.95 -24.30
C ILE A 539 -10.27 25.07 -24.28
N THR A 540 -10.03 24.32 -25.35
CA THR A 540 -8.79 23.56 -25.55
C THR A 540 -7.82 24.38 -26.38
N ILE A 541 -6.61 24.59 -25.87
CA ILE A 541 -5.55 25.39 -26.49
C ILE A 541 -4.34 24.49 -26.74
N GLU A 542 -3.78 24.58 -27.94
CA GLU A 542 -2.50 23.98 -28.32
C GLU A 542 -1.39 25.05 -28.23
N PHE A 543 -0.32 24.73 -27.50
CA PHE A 543 0.84 25.61 -27.31
C PHE A 543 1.97 25.24 -28.26
N ALA A 544 2.97 26.12 -28.39
CA ALA A 544 4.11 25.92 -29.29
C ALA A 544 4.97 24.67 -28.97
N ASP A 545 4.88 24.17 -27.75
CA ASP A 545 5.54 22.92 -27.31
C ASP A 545 4.76 21.65 -27.71
N GLY A 546 3.64 21.78 -28.42
CA GLY A 546 2.76 20.69 -28.84
C GLY A 546 1.80 20.21 -27.74
N SER A 547 1.87 20.78 -26.54
CA SER A 547 0.95 20.41 -25.45
C SER A 547 -0.45 21.00 -25.69
N ARG A 548 -1.47 20.20 -25.36
CA ARG A 548 -2.88 20.61 -25.41
C ARG A 548 -3.45 20.67 -24.01
N ARG A 549 -4.07 21.79 -23.65
CA ARG A 549 -4.65 21.98 -22.31
C ARG A 549 -6.02 22.62 -22.40
N CYS A 550 -6.91 22.22 -21.50
CA CYS A 550 -8.26 22.75 -21.41
C CYS A 550 -8.35 23.80 -20.30
N PHE A 551 -9.02 24.91 -20.58
CA PHE A 551 -9.18 26.05 -19.69
C PHE A 551 -10.63 26.51 -19.67
N GLN A 552 -11.07 27.11 -18.57
CA GLN A 552 -12.31 27.89 -18.57
C GLN A 552 -12.12 29.20 -19.36
N PRO A 553 -13.13 29.66 -20.12
CA PRO A 553 -13.03 30.86 -20.96
C PRO A 553 -12.50 32.11 -20.26
N ASP A 554 -12.87 32.30 -18.99
CA ASP A 554 -12.49 33.47 -18.19
C ASP A 554 -10.97 33.58 -17.93
N PHE A 555 -10.22 32.49 -18.12
CA PHE A 555 -8.77 32.44 -17.92
C PHE A 555 -7.96 32.59 -19.22
N VAL A 556 -8.63 32.84 -20.35
CA VAL A 556 -8.05 32.91 -21.68
C VAL A 556 -8.27 34.30 -22.27
N GLN A 557 -7.21 34.94 -22.77
CA GLN A 557 -7.28 36.28 -23.37
C GLN A 557 -7.05 36.25 -24.89
N PRO A 558 -7.88 36.88 -25.73
CA PRO A 558 -7.68 36.90 -27.17
C PRO A 558 -6.52 37.84 -27.57
N ILE A 559 -5.72 37.41 -28.55
CA ILE A 559 -4.67 38.24 -29.15
C ILE A 559 -5.25 38.96 -30.38
N VAL A 560 -5.53 40.26 -30.26
CA VAL A 560 -6.07 41.07 -31.37
C VAL A 560 -4.92 41.51 -32.28
N SER A 561 -4.93 41.09 -33.56
CA SER A 561 -3.95 41.57 -34.53
C SER A 561 -4.30 43.01 -34.96
N ARG A 562 -3.37 43.95 -34.76
CA ARG A 562 -3.47 45.29 -35.35
C ARG A 562 -3.19 45.18 -36.85
N ARG A 563 -4.23 45.06 -37.67
CA ARG A 563 -4.11 45.31 -39.12
C ARG A 563 -3.92 46.82 -39.35
N SER A 564 -2.85 47.14 -40.05
CA SER A 564 -2.43 48.44 -40.57
C SER A 564 -3.59 49.20 -41.24
N ALA A 565 -3.95 50.37 -40.70
CA ALA A 565 -4.82 51.33 -41.36
C ALA A 565 -4.07 51.92 -42.57
N GLY A 566 -4.50 51.55 -43.78
CA GLY A 566 -4.04 52.14 -45.02
C GLY A 566 -4.50 53.60 -45.15
N ARG A 567 -3.57 54.45 -45.62
CA ARG A 567 -3.79 55.83 -46.03
C ARG A 567 -5.03 55.95 -46.94
N ALA A 568 -6.02 56.72 -46.50
CA ALA A 568 -7.00 57.35 -47.40
C ALA A 568 -6.56 58.80 -47.64
N SER A 569 -6.35 59.13 -48.91
CA SER A 569 -6.04 60.45 -49.45
C SER A 569 -7.18 61.44 -49.18
N ARG A 570 -6.85 62.64 -48.68
CA ARG A 570 -7.74 63.80 -48.62
C ARG A 570 -7.79 64.50 -49.98
N PRO A 571 -8.96 64.97 -50.46
CA PRO A 571 -9.02 65.89 -51.59
C PRO A 571 -8.71 67.32 -51.14
N SER A 572 -8.03 68.04 -52.03
CA SER A 572 -7.79 69.48 -51.95
C SER A 572 -9.09 70.27 -52.13
N ALA A 573 -9.33 71.24 -51.25
CA ALA A 573 -10.11 72.43 -51.54
C ALA A 573 -9.54 73.59 -50.70
N ALA A 574 -8.88 74.51 -51.39
CA ALA A 574 -8.48 75.82 -50.89
C ALA A 574 -9.68 76.77 -50.92
N THR A 575 -9.80 77.66 -49.93
CA THR A 575 -10.06 79.11 -50.03
C THR A 575 -10.53 79.66 -48.69
N GLY A 576 -9.91 80.75 -48.25
CA GLY A 576 -10.25 81.47 -47.01
C GLY A 576 -9.04 81.82 -46.19
#